data_AF-A0A383DPQ6-F1
#
_entry.id   AF-A0A383DPQ6-F1
#
_cell.length_a   1.000
_cell.length_b   1.000
_cell.length_c   1.000
_cell.angle_alpha   90.00
_cell.angle_beta   90.00
_cell.angle_gamma   90.00
#
_symmetry.space_group_name_H-M   'P 1'
#
loop_
_entity.id
_entity.type
_entity.pdbx_description
1 polymer ?
#
loop_
_entity_poly.entity_id
_entity_poly.type
_entity_poly.pdbx_seq_one_letter_code
_entity_poly.pdbx_strand_id
1 'polypeptide(L)'
;WLSGQVRINRYGIPRVLLVGSEADINLGKDHIKECGSKVVVVGEIENATHLAEEIQLRRATDVLLLTDGLLKEIYPKPLEDLEFRRVGVFQRILPSDTLLGIRRSIQIAGMPFTSLRAHTLSTSRSHFKKFTEYLYLIVLSVPVLALTLFTAVYVRMKAGSKIIHKQERVGKFGSTFYMLKFRTMHRDAEEETGIVKAQKDDPRVISGLKWIRRSRFDELPQFWNVVRGEMSII
;
A
#
# COMPACT_ATOMS: atom_id res chain seq x y z
N TRP A 1 16.44 -17.77 5.89
CA TRP A 1 17.26 -18.96 5.61
C TRP A 1 16.40 -20.21 5.81
N LEU A 2 15.39 -20.41 4.97
CA LEU A 2 14.82 -21.75 4.74
C LEU A 2 15.51 -22.21 3.47
N SER A 3 16.31 -23.27 3.55
CA SER A 3 17.21 -23.67 2.47
C SER A 3 16.45 -23.80 1.15
N GLY A 4 17.05 -23.40 0.02
CA GLY A 4 16.42 -23.51 -1.30
C GLY A 4 15.88 -24.93 -1.57
N GLN A 5 16.48 -25.94 -0.94
CA GLN A 5 16.04 -27.33 -0.95
C GLN A 5 14.63 -27.54 -0.35
N VAL A 6 14.28 -26.88 0.76
CA VAL A 6 12.93 -26.97 1.37
C VAL A 6 11.87 -26.34 0.47
N ARG A 7 12.22 -25.24 -0.21
CA ARG A 7 11.34 -24.58 -1.17
C ARG A 7 11.15 -25.42 -2.43
N ILE A 8 12.23 -25.97 -2.97
CA ILE A 8 12.19 -26.87 -4.15
C ILE A 8 11.38 -28.12 -3.84
N ASN A 9 11.55 -28.72 -2.66
CA ASN A 9 10.78 -29.89 -2.26
C ASN A 9 9.29 -29.59 -2.03
N ARG A 10 8.91 -28.36 -1.66
CA ARG A 10 7.49 -27.97 -1.48
C ARG A 10 6.81 -27.44 -2.74
N TYR A 11 7.54 -26.77 -3.62
CA TYR A 11 6.96 -25.98 -4.72
C TYR A 11 7.56 -26.29 -6.11
N GLY A 12 8.53 -27.21 -6.19
CA GLY A 12 9.22 -27.55 -7.44
C GLY A 12 10.37 -26.62 -7.77
N ILE A 13 11.02 -26.87 -8.92
CA ILE A 13 12.13 -26.05 -9.42
C ILE A 13 11.57 -24.68 -9.85
N PRO A 14 12.10 -23.55 -9.33
CA PRO A 14 11.65 -22.22 -9.73
C PRO A 14 11.73 -22.01 -11.25
N ARG A 15 10.59 -21.61 -11.83
CA ARG A 15 10.44 -21.23 -13.24
C ARG A 15 10.41 -19.73 -13.33
N VAL A 16 11.54 -19.14 -13.72
CA VAL A 16 11.78 -17.71 -13.62
C VAL A 16 11.59 -17.02 -14.96
N LEU A 17 10.82 -15.93 -14.94
CA LEU A 17 10.72 -14.95 -16.01
C LEU A 17 11.68 -13.78 -15.70
N LEU A 18 12.57 -13.44 -16.63
CA LEU A 18 13.48 -12.31 -16.50
C LEU A 18 12.86 -11.06 -17.13
N VAL A 19 12.89 -9.94 -16.41
CA VAL A 19 12.30 -8.68 -16.85
C VAL A 19 13.32 -7.55 -16.72
N GLY A 20 13.57 -6.83 -17.81
CA GLY A 20 14.46 -5.67 -17.82
C GLY A 20 15.16 -5.43 -19.15
N SER A 21 16.11 -4.51 -19.16
CA SER A 21 16.92 -4.22 -20.34
C SER A 21 17.65 -5.46 -20.85
N GLU A 22 17.87 -5.55 -22.16
CA GLU A 22 18.58 -6.66 -22.78
C GLU A 22 19.96 -6.91 -22.12
N ALA A 23 20.68 -5.84 -21.79
CA ALA A 23 21.96 -5.91 -21.09
C ALA A 23 21.84 -6.55 -19.70
N ASP A 24 20.83 -6.15 -18.91
CA ASP A 24 20.60 -6.71 -17.58
C ASP A 24 20.11 -8.16 -17.62
N ILE A 25 19.27 -8.51 -18.60
CA ILE A 25 18.80 -9.87 -18.84
C ILE A 25 19.97 -10.79 -19.15
N ASN A 26 20.85 -10.38 -20.07
CA ASN A 26 22.04 -11.17 -20.43
C ASN A 26 22.96 -11.37 -19.22
N LEU A 27 23.24 -10.31 -18.46
CA LEU A 27 23.99 -10.39 -17.20
C LEU A 27 23.34 -11.39 -16.23
N GLY A 28 22.02 -11.31 -16.05
CA GLY A 28 21.29 -12.21 -15.16
C GLY A 28 21.38 -13.68 -15.59
N LYS A 29 21.33 -13.96 -16.90
CA LYS A 29 21.46 -15.31 -17.46
C LYS A 29 22.85 -15.89 -17.23
N ASP A 30 23.89 -15.09 -17.44
CA ASP A 30 25.28 -15.52 -17.25
C ASP A 30 25.51 -15.92 -15.79
N HIS A 31 25.08 -15.08 -14.85
CA HIS A 31 25.12 -15.38 -13.42
C HIS A 31 24.35 -16.67 -13.05
N ILE A 32 23.15 -16.88 -13.62
CA ILE A 32 22.34 -18.09 -13.36
C ILE A 32 23.08 -19.35 -13.84
N LYS A 33 23.70 -19.29 -15.03
CA LYS A 33 24.48 -20.39 -15.61
C LYS A 33 25.75 -20.66 -14.81
N GLU A 34 26.54 -19.63 -14.51
CA GLU A 34 27.82 -19.75 -13.79
C GLU A 34 27.64 -20.28 -12.36
N CYS A 35 26.61 -19.83 -11.66
CA CYS A 35 26.36 -20.25 -10.27
C CYS A 35 25.74 -21.65 -10.17
N GLY A 36 25.44 -22.33 -11.28
CA GLY A 36 24.76 -23.64 -11.28
C GLY A 36 23.42 -23.60 -10.54
N SER A 37 22.72 -22.48 -10.60
CA SER A 37 21.49 -22.28 -9.84
C SER A 37 20.41 -23.25 -10.33
N LYS A 38 19.71 -23.94 -9.41
CA LYS A 38 18.56 -24.81 -9.74
C LYS A 38 17.33 -23.98 -10.08
N VAL A 39 17.39 -23.23 -11.18
CA VAL A 39 16.36 -22.34 -11.68
C VAL A 39 16.21 -22.58 -13.19
N VAL A 40 14.97 -22.62 -13.67
CA VAL A 40 14.67 -22.72 -15.10
C VAL A 40 14.23 -21.36 -15.60
N VAL A 41 14.99 -20.76 -16.49
CA VAL A 41 14.57 -19.53 -17.18
C VAL A 41 13.53 -19.91 -18.23
N VAL A 42 12.30 -19.41 -18.09
CA VAL A 42 11.18 -19.72 -18.99
C VAL A 42 10.91 -18.62 -20.01
N GLY A 43 11.48 -17.43 -19.81
CA GLY A 43 11.33 -16.32 -20.73
C GLY A 43 12.07 -15.06 -20.31
N GLU A 44 12.04 -14.10 -21.23
CA GLU A 44 12.72 -12.81 -21.17
C GLU A 44 11.75 -11.78 -21.75
N ILE A 45 11.54 -10.68 -21.04
CA ILE A 45 10.70 -9.56 -21.47
C ILE A 45 11.35 -8.24 -21.10
N GLU A 46 11.32 -7.26 -21.99
CA GLU A 46 11.94 -5.96 -21.72
C GLU A 46 11.05 -5.02 -20.89
N ASN A 47 9.73 -5.16 -21.04
CA ASN A 47 8.75 -4.26 -20.45
C ASN A 47 7.69 -5.03 -19.65
N ALA A 48 7.19 -4.45 -18.56
CA ALA A 48 6.22 -5.06 -17.66
C ALA A 48 4.74 -4.90 -18.08
N THR A 49 4.43 -4.22 -19.20
CA THR A 49 3.05 -3.94 -19.66
C THR A 49 2.17 -5.19 -19.75
N HIS A 50 2.69 -6.31 -20.28
CA HIS A 50 1.96 -7.58 -20.46
C HIS A 50 2.43 -8.68 -19.51
N LEU A 51 2.99 -8.29 -18.35
CA LEU A 51 3.64 -9.22 -17.42
C LEU A 51 2.72 -10.38 -16.98
N ALA A 52 1.44 -10.12 -16.70
CA ALA A 52 0.51 -11.14 -16.24
C ALA A 52 0.19 -12.21 -17.31
N GLU A 53 0.10 -11.82 -18.58
CA GLU A 53 -0.17 -12.71 -19.71
C GLU A 53 1.04 -13.62 -19.98
N GLU A 54 2.24 -13.03 -20.00
CA GLU A 54 3.50 -13.74 -20.21
C GLU A 54 3.77 -14.77 -19.10
N ILE A 55 3.48 -14.42 -17.85
CA ILE A 55 3.59 -15.34 -16.71
C ILE A 55 2.67 -16.55 -16.89
N GLN A 56 1.43 -16.33 -17.33
CA GLN A 56 0.46 -17.40 -17.54
C GLN A 56 0.85 -18.29 -18.73
N LEU A 57 1.25 -17.70 -19.85
CA LEU A 57 1.66 -18.40 -21.06
C LEU A 57 2.88 -19.29 -20.82
N ARG A 58 3.89 -18.77 -20.10
CA ARG A 58 5.16 -19.48 -19.83
C ARG A 58 5.11 -20.33 -18.56
N ARG A 59 4.00 -20.28 -17.81
CA ARG A 59 3.83 -20.91 -16.49
C ARG A 59 4.98 -20.55 -15.55
N ALA A 60 5.29 -19.26 -15.45
CA ALA A 60 6.32 -18.76 -14.56
C ALA A 60 5.83 -18.81 -13.10
N THR A 61 6.68 -19.29 -12.18
CA THR A 61 6.42 -19.26 -10.74
C THR A 61 7.00 -18.03 -10.08
N ASP A 62 8.01 -17.44 -10.71
CA ASP A 62 8.79 -16.35 -10.17
C ASP A 62 9.18 -15.35 -11.27
N VAL A 63 9.30 -14.08 -10.90
CA VAL A 63 9.69 -12.97 -11.77
C VAL A 63 10.90 -12.29 -11.16
N LEU A 64 11.98 -12.16 -11.93
CA LEU A 64 13.16 -11.38 -11.55
C LEU A 64 13.17 -10.09 -12.35
N LEU A 65 12.98 -8.97 -11.66
CA LEU A 65 13.15 -7.63 -12.20
C LEU A 65 14.62 -7.27 -12.07
N LEU A 66 15.29 -7.11 -13.21
CA LEU A 66 16.75 -6.92 -13.26
C LEU A 66 17.12 -5.45 -13.42
N THR A 67 16.25 -4.65 -14.02
CA THR A 67 16.46 -3.22 -14.24
C THR A 67 15.74 -2.38 -13.19
N ASP A 68 16.29 -1.21 -12.89
CA ASP A 68 15.66 -0.22 -12.01
C ASP A 68 14.43 0.43 -12.69
N GLY A 69 13.51 0.96 -11.91
CA GLY A 69 12.30 1.64 -12.40
C GLY A 69 11.11 0.72 -12.69
N LEU A 70 11.34 -0.57 -12.98
CA LEU A 70 10.28 -1.55 -13.23
C LEU A 70 9.27 -1.69 -12.08
N LEU A 71 9.71 -1.45 -10.83
CA LEU A 71 8.81 -1.44 -9.68
C LEU A 71 7.65 -0.45 -9.83
N LYS A 72 7.90 0.72 -10.43
CA LYS A 72 6.86 1.75 -10.64
C LYS A 72 5.82 1.32 -11.68
N GLU A 73 6.22 0.49 -12.63
CA GLU A 73 5.33 -0.04 -13.67
C GLU A 73 4.43 -1.14 -13.13
N ILE A 74 4.93 -1.94 -12.18
CA ILE A 74 4.18 -3.08 -11.64
C ILE A 74 3.39 -2.78 -10.36
N TYR A 75 3.74 -1.72 -9.63
CA TYR A 75 3.08 -1.34 -8.39
C TYR A 75 2.04 -0.25 -8.65
N PRO A 76 0.81 -0.36 -8.11
CA PRO A 76 0.32 -1.43 -7.23
C PRO A 76 -0.14 -2.68 -7.98
N LYS A 77 -0.67 -2.52 -9.20
CA LYS A 77 -1.07 -3.61 -10.11
C LYS A 77 -0.14 -3.59 -11.32
N PRO A 78 0.27 -4.75 -11.87
CA PRO A 78 -0.15 -6.12 -11.56
C PRO A 78 0.47 -6.80 -10.31
N LEU A 79 1.36 -6.15 -9.55
CA LEU A 79 2.07 -6.82 -8.44
C LEU A 79 1.12 -7.45 -7.39
N GLU A 80 0.02 -6.80 -7.05
CA GLU A 80 -1.00 -7.35 -6.14
C GLU A 80 -1.60 -8.67 -6.67
N ASP A 81 -1.96 -8.71 -7.95
CA ASP A 81 -2.57 -9.89 -8.57
C ASP A 81 -1.56 -11.05 -8.63
N LEU A 82 -0.29 -10.74 -8.86
CA LEU A 82 0.80 -11.72 -8.83
C LEU A 82 1.03 -12.28 -7.42
N GLU A 83 1.00 -11.43 -6.39
CA GLU A 83 1.10 -11.88 -4.99
C GLU A 83 -0.08 -12.78 -4.62
N PHE A 84 -1.31 -12.44 -5.04
CA PHE A 84 -2.50 -13.26 -4.79
C PHE A 84 -2.41 -14.64 -5.48
N ARG A 85 -1.88 -14.68 -6.70
CA ARG A 85 -1.59 -15.91 -7.46
C ARG A 85 -0.38 -16.68 -6.93
N ARG A 86 0.27 -16.20 -5.85
CA ARG A 86 1.48 -16.75 -5.25
C ARG A 86 2.69 -16.81 -6.20
N VAL A 87 2.74 -15.89 -7.16
CA VAL A 87 3.92 -15.68 -8.00
C VAL A 87 4.92 -14.82 -7.24
N GLY A 88 6.15 -15.31 -7.08
CA GLY A 88 7.21 -14.57 -6.40
C GLY A 88 7.76 -13.46 -7.29
N VAL A 89 7.81 -12.22 -6.81
CA VAL A 89 8.43 -11.11 -7.55
C VAL A 89 9.63 -10.59 -6.78
N PHE A 90 10.77 -10.48 -7.46
CA PHE A 90 12.04 -10.07 -6.86
C PHE A 90 12.68 -8.96 -7.68
N GLN A 91 13.12 -7.90 -7.00
CA GLN A 91 13.85 -6.79 -7.62
C GLN A 91 15.34 -6.93 -7.32
N ARG A 92 16.19 -6.83 -8.36
CA ARG A 92 17.65 -6.76 -8.20
C ARG A 92 17.99 -5.48 -7.45
N ILE A 93 18.82 -5.61 -6.42
CA ILE A 93 19.30 -4.49 -5.60
C ILE A 93 20.56 -3.93 -6.26
N LEU A 94 20.56 -2.64 -6.57
CA LEU A 94 21.75 -1.93 -7.04
C LEU A 94 22.56 -1.37 -5.85
N PRO A 95 23.84 -1.03 -6.04
CA PRO A 95 24.64 -0.38 -5.00
C PRO A 95 23.99 0.90 -4.44
N SER A 96 23.32 1.69 -5.28
CA SER A 96 22.54 2.87 -4.88
C SER A 96 21.43 2.54 -3.90
N ASP A 97 20.78 1.38 -4.04
CA ASP A 97 19.68 0.96 -3.17
C ASP A 97 20.17 0.54 -1.78
N THR A 98 21.42 0.09 -1.67
CA THR A 98 22.02 -0.24 -0.36
C THR A 98 22.19 1.00 0.51
N LEU A 99 22.40 2.17 -0.10
CA LEU A 99 22.46 3.46 0.60
C LEU A 99 21.12 3.86 1.22
N LEU A 100 20.00 3.32 0.71
CA LEU A 100 18.65 3.53 1.25
C LEU A 100 18.34 2.66 2.48
N GLY A 101 19.32 1.91 2.98
CA GLY A 101 19.17 1.12 4.21
C GLY A 101 18.36 -0.16 4.04
N ILE A 102 18.37 -0.76 2.84
CA ILE A 102 17.75 -2.08 2.61
C ILE A 102 18.40 -3.12 3.53
N ARG A 103 17.65 -3.53 4.56
CA ARG A 103 18.16 -4.44 5.62
C ARG A 103 18.09 -5.93 5.26
N ARG A 104 17.37 -6.29 4.20
CA ARG A 104 17.13 -7.69 3.83
C ARG A 104 17.34 -7.87 2.33
N SER A 105 18.49 -8.39 1.96
CA SER A 105 18.74 -8.94 0.63
C SER A 105 18.73 -10.46 0.69
N ILE A 106 18.20 -11.07 -0.36
CA ILE A 106 18.39 -12.49 -0.68
C ILE A 106 19.34 -12.56 -1.87
N GLN A 107 20.16 -13.60 -1.95
CA GLN A 107 21.04 -13.79 -3.10
C GLN A 107 20.43 -14.82 -4.04
N ILE A 108 20.30 -14.48 -5.32
CA ILE A 108 19.86 -15.39 -6.38
C ILE A 108 20.94 -15.35 -7.46
N ALA A 109 21.53 -16.51 -7.76
CA ALA A 109 22.61 -16.61 -8.75
C ALA A 109 23.76 -15.62 -8.51
N GLY A 110 24.20 -15.45 -7.25
CA GLY A 110 25.26 -14.51 -6.91
C GLY A 110 24.84 -13.03 -6.85
N MET A 111 23.70 -12.67 -7.44
CA MET A 111 23.18 -11.30 -7.44
C MET A 111 22.27 -11.02 -6.25
N PRO A 112 22.29 -9.80 -5.68
CA PRO A 112 21.41 -9.42 -4.58
C PRO A 112 20.02 -9.03 -5.07
N PHE A 113 18.98 -9.54 -4.42
CA PHE A 113 17.58 -9.26 -4.69
C PHE A 113 16.81 -8.93 -3.41
N THR A 114 15.71 -8.21 -3.55
CA THR A 114 14.69 -8.04 -2.50
C THR A 114 13.36 -8.60 -2.99
N SER A 115 12.63 -9.28 -2.10
CA SER A 115 11.29 -9.76 -2.42
C SER A 115 10.31 -8.59 -2.38
N LEU A 116 9.61 -8.36 -3.50
CA LEU A 116 8.54 -7.38 -3.56
C LEU A 116 7.24 -8.01 -3.07
N ARG A 117 6.51 -7.27 -2.25
CA ARG A 117 5.18 -7.61 -1.78
C ARG A 117 4.32 -6.36 -1.92
N ALA A 118 3.15 -6.50 -2.52
CA ALA A 118 2.17 -5.41 -2.56
C ALA A 118 1.63 -5.15 -1.14
N HIS A 119 1.58 -6.17 -0.29
CA HIS A 119 1.16 -6.04 1.11
C HIS A 119 2.34 -5.95 2.09
N THR A 120 2.29 -4.95 2.96
CA THR A 120 3.26 -4.78 4.07
C THR A 120 3.04 -5.75 5.24
N LEU A 121 1.85 -6.38 5.32
CA LEU A 121 1.45 -7.28 6.40
C LEU A 121 1.27 -8.71 5.89
N SER A 122 1.79 -9.68 6.66
CA SER A 122 1.49 -11.11 6.47
C SER A 122 -0.03 -11.37 6.51
N THR A 123 -0.52 -12.34 5.73
CA THR A 123 -1.94 -12.70 5.64
C THR A 123 -2.59 -12.91 7.01
N SER A 124 -1.94 -13.66 7.91
CA SER A 124 -2.44 -13.88 9.28
C SER A 124 -2.49 -12.59 10.10
N ARG A 125 -1.50 -11.69 9.93
CA ARG A 125 -1.52 -10.37 10.58
C ARG A 125 -2.62 -9.48 10.01
N SER A 126 -2.90 -9.56 8.72
CA SER A 126 -4.01 -8.83 8.10
C SER A 126 -5.37 -9.32 8.58
N HIS A 127 -5.56 -10.64 8.74
CA HIS A 127 -6.79 -11.18 9.32
C HIS A 127 -6.96 -10.77 10.79
N PHE A 128 -5.89 -10.86 11.59
CA PHE A 128 -5.92 -10.42 12.98
C PHE A 128 -6.23 -8.93 13.09
N LYS A 129 -5.60 -8.09 12.26
CA LYS A 129 -5.90 -6.67 12.14
C LYS A 129 -7.39 -6.43 11.88
N LYS A 130 -7.94 -7.03 10.82
CA LYS A 130 -9.36 -6.89 10.47
C LYS A 130 -10.29 -7.36 11.59
N PHE A 131 -9.95 -8.46 12.24
CA PHE A 131 -10.72 -8.96 13.38
C PHE A 131 -10.75 -7.93 14.53
N THR A 132 -9.59 -7.37 14.90
CA THR A 132 -9.52 -6.33 15.93
C THR A 132 -10.31 -5.08 15.53
N GLU A 133 -10.29 -4.69 14.25
CA GLU A 133 -11.08 -3.56 13.76
C GLU A 133 -12.58 -3.81 13.86
N TYR A 134 -13.06 -4.99 13.45
CA TYR A 134 -14.47 -5.34 13.58
C TYR A 134 -14.92 -5.37 15.05
N LEU A 135 -14.06 -5.85 15.95
CA LEU A 135 -14.33 -5.82 17.39
C LEU A 135 -14.49 -4.36 17.88
N TYR A 136 -13.58 -3.46 17.51
CA TYR A 136 -13.69 -2.04 17.84
C TYR A 136 -14.95 -1.40 17.25
N LEU A 137 -15.27 -1.69 15.98
CA LEU A 137 -16.47 -1.17 15.34
C LEU A 137 -17.74 -1.59 16.08
N ILE A 138 -17.82 -2.85 16.52
CA ILE A 138 -18.97 -3.37 17.26
C ILE A 138 -19.07 -2.70 18.64
N VAL A 139 -18.00 -2.74 19.42
CA VAL A 139 -17.99 -2.23 20.80
C VAL A 139 -18.20 -0.72 20.87
N LEU A 140 -17.60 0.04 19.95
CA LEU A 140 -17.64 1.50 19.95
C LEU A 140 -18.78 2.08 19.12
N SER A 141 -19.51 1.27 18.34
CA SER A 141 -20.58 1.77 17.45
C SER A 141 -21.58 2.68 18.18
N VAL A 142 -22.18 2.20 19.26
CA VAL A 142 -23.22 2.93 20.02
C VAL A 142 -22.71 4.26 20.59
N PRO A 143 -21.62 4.31 21.38
CA PRO A 143 -21.13 5.58 21.92
C PRO A 143 -20.63 6.53 20.81
N VAL A 144 -19.98 6.02 19.77
CA VAL A 144 -19.51 6.85 18.64
C VAL A 144 -20.69 7.44 17.88
N LEU A 145 -21.75 6.69 17.62
CA LEU A 145 -22.95 7.20 16.95
C LEU A 145 -23.64 8.29 17.79
N ALA A 146 -23.78 8.07 19.11
CA ALA A 146 -24.35 9.07 20.01
C ALA A 146 -23.52 10.37 20.02
N LEU A 147 -22.19 10.26 20.12
CA LEU A 147 -21.29 11.41 20.10
C LEU A 147 -21.26 12.11 18.74
N THR A 148 -21.35 11.35 17.64
CA THR A 148 -21.43 11.86 16.28
C THR A 148 -22.71 12.69 16.11
N LEU A 149 -23.85 12.20 16.59
CA LEU A 149 -25.11 12.93 16.54
C LEU A 149 -25.07 14.22 17.35
N PHE A 150 -24.57 14.15 18.59
CA PHE A 150 -24.38 15.33 19.45
C PHE A 150 -23.49 16.38 18.77
N THR A 151 -22.35 15.96 18.26
CA THR A 151 -21.39 16.85 17.56
C THR A 151 -22.01 17.41 16.29
N ALA A 152 -22.75 16.61 15.53
CA ALA A 152 -23.44 17.05 14.31
C ALA A 152 -24.44 18.17 14.58
N VAL A 153 -25.25 18.04 15.64
CA VAL A 153 -26.21 19.07 16.06
C VAL A 153 -25.47 20.35 16.47
N TYR A 154 -24.43 20.24 17.31
CA TYR A 154 -23.67 21.41 17.74
C TYR A 154 -22.96 22.13 16.58
N VAL A 155 -22.36 21.38 15.65
CA VAL A 155 -21.77 21.93 14.42
C VAL A 155 -22.85 22.57 13.55
N ARG A 156 -24.04 21.96 13.43
CA ARG A 156 -25.17 22.54 12.67
C ARG A 156 -25.61 23.88 13.24
N MET A 157 -25.60 24.04 14.56
CA MET A 157 -25.95 25.29 15.25
C MET A 157 -24.89 26.37 15.06
N LYS A 158 -23.60 26.03 15.12
CA LYS A 158 -22.50 27.02 15.03
C LYS A 158 -22.08 27.34 13.59
N ALA A 159 -22.01 26.34 12.72
CA ALA A 159 -21.56 26.50 11.35
C ALA A 159 -22.71 26.73 10.35
N GLY A 160 -23.96 26.40 10.68
CA GLY A 160 -25.08 26.45 9.73
C GLY A 160 -25.13 25.21 8.81
N SER A 161 -25.51 25.39 7.54
CA SER A 161 -25.73 24.28 6.59
C SER A 161 -24.43 23.70 6.01
N LYS A 162 -24.45 22.44 5.55
CA LYS A 162 -23.29 21.64 5.08
C LYS A 162 -22.28 21.36 6.20
N ILE A 163 -22.67 20.52 7.16
CA ILE A 163 -21.86 20.17 8.34
C ILE A 163 -20.75 19.17 8.05
N ILE A 164 -20.76 18.48 6.91
CA ILE A 164 -19.70 17.55 6.51
C ILE A 164 -18.78 18.22 5.50
N HIS A 165 -17.49 18.21 5.80
CA HIS A 165 -16.41 18.56 4.90
C HIS A 165 -15.77 17.25 4.38
N LYS A 166 -15.44 17.22 3.09
CA LYS A 166 -14.83 16.07 2.42
C LYS A 166 -13.45 16.46 1.91
N GLN A 167 -12.44 15.71 2.32
CA GLN A 167 -11.05 15.93 1.88
C GLN A 167 -10.57 14.71 1.09
N GLU A 168 -10.04 14.92 -0.12
CA GLU A 168 -9.46 13.83 -0.90
C GLU A 168 -8.13 13.36 -0.28
N ARG A 169 -7.97 12.05 -0.17
CA ARG A 169 -6.77 11.40 0.36
C ARG A 169 -6.43 10.16 -0.46
N VAL A 170 -5.15 9.84 -0.52
CA VAL A 170 -4.64 8.60 -1.11
C VAL A 170 -4.72 7.50 -0.05
N GLY A 171 -5.48 6.45 -0.35
CA GLY A 171 -5.69 5.30 0.51
C GLY A 171 -4.80 4.12 0.15
N LYS A 172 -5.27 2.91 0.46
CA LYS A 172 -4.57 1.66 0.17
C LYS A 172 -4.30 1.55 -1.34
N PHE A 173 -3.09 1.15 -1.73
CA PHE A 173 -2.72 0.96 -3.14
C PHE A 173 -2.91 2.19 -4.03
N GLY A 174 -2.79 3.39 -3.48
CA GLY A 174 -2.89 4.59 -4.30
C GLY A 174 -4.32 4.98 -4.69
N SER A 175 -5.35 4.21 -4.31
CA SER A 175 -6.74 4.56 -4.60
C SER A 175 -7.15 5.81 -3.82
N THR A 176 -7.72 6.82 -4.49
CA THR A 176 -8.20 8.01 -3.80
C THR A 176 -9.57 7.76 -3.15
N PHE A 177 -9.79 8.40 -2.00
CA PHE A 177 -11.08 8.38 -1.29
C PHE A 177 -11.32 9.71 -0.58
N TYR A 178 -12.56 9.97 -0.20
CA TYR A 178 -12.93 11.18 0.55
C TYR A 178 -12.96 10.91 2.05
N MET A 179 -12.00 11.47 2.78
CA MET A 179 -11.99 11.52 4.23
C MET A 179 -13.09 12.48 4.72
N LEU A 180 -14.02 11.96 5.52
CA LEU A 180 -15.15 12.73 6.04
C LEU A 180 -14.78 13.39 7.37
N LYS A 181 -15.06 14.68 7.51
CA LYS A 181 -14.90 15.42 8.77
C LYS A 181 -16.09 16.33 9.01
N PHE A 182 -16.33 16.72 10.25
CA PHE A 182 -17.24 17.84 10.51
C PHE A 182 -16.59 19.15 10.07
N ARG A 183 -17.39 20.04 9.48
CA ARG A 183 -16.95 21.37 9.08
C ARG A 183 -16.75 22.23 10.31
N THR A 184 -15.50 22.46 10.66
CA THR A 184 -15.11 23.37 11.75
C THR A 184 -14.54 24.70 11.27
N MET A 185 -14.34 24.86 9.95
CA MET A 185 -13.77 26.05 9.33
C MET A 185 -14.80 26.76 8.43
N HIS A 186 -14.58 28.04 8.18
CA HIS A 186 -15.38 28.81 7.21
C HIS A 186 -15.24 28.19 5.80
N ARG A 187 -16.24 28.40 4.93
CA ARG A 187 -16.31 27.72 3.62
C ARG A 187 -15.11 28.04 2.73
N ASP A 188 -14.59 29.26 2.86
CA ASP A 188 -13.55 29.81 1.99
C ASP A 188 -12.16 29.68 2.65
N ALA A 189 -12.06 28.92 3.75
CA ALA A 189 -10.83 28.73 4.53
C ALA A 189 -9.67 28.13 3.73
N GLU A 190 -9.96 27.38 2.66
CA GLU A 190 -8.96 26.73 1.83
C GLU A 190 -8.82 27.40 0.45
N GLU A 191 -9.61 28.43 0.12
CA GLU A 191 -9.55 29.10 -1.19
C GLU A 191 -8.22 29.83 -1.40
N GLU A 192 -7.71 30.54 -0.39
CA GLU A 192 -6.45 31.29 -0.51
C GLU A 192 -5.20 30.45 -0.20
N THR A 193 -5.34 29.35 0.55
CA THR A 193 -4.19 28.61 1.12
C THR A 193 -4.02 27.21 0.55
N GLY A 194 -5.07 26.62 -0.03
CA GLY A 194 -5.10 25.20 -0.37
C GLY A 194 -5.08 24.30 0.88
N ILE A 195 -4.70 23.03 0.68
CA ILE A 195 -4.68 22.01 1.74
C ILE A 195 -3.47 22.24 2.66
N VAL A 196 -3.59 23.16 3.61
CA VAL A 196 -2.53 23.48 4.59
C VAL A 196 -2.89 22.91 5.96
N LYS A 197 -1.89 22.36 6.66
CA LYS A 197 -2.07 21.97 8.07
C LYS A 197 -2.51 23.18 8.89
N ALA A 198 -3.64 23.04 9.56
CA ALA A 198 -4.14 24.08 10.46
C ALA A 198 -3.11 24.39 11.56
N GLN A 199 -2.89 25.67 11.81
CA GLN A 199 -2.01 26.13 12.90
C GLN A 199 -2.74 26.07 14.25
N LYS A 200 -1.96 26.13 15.34
CA LYS A 200 -2.54 26.32 16.67
C LYS A 200 -3.19 27.70 16.70
N ASP A 201 -4.50 27.74 16.94
CA ASP A 201 -5.33 28.95 16.93
C ASP A 201 -5.54 29.57 15.53
N ASP A 202 -5.73 28.71 14.54
CA ASP A 202 -6.03 29.10 13.17
C ASP A 202 -7.29 29.98 13.06
N PRO A 203 -7.19 31.21 12.48
CA PRO A 203 -8.30 32.16 12.38
C PRO A 203 -9.44 31.66 11.49
N ARG A 204 -9.20 30.65 10.66
CA ARG A 204 -10.20 30.06 9.76
C ARG A 204 -11.22 29.20 10.49
N VAL A 205 -11.00 28.89 11.77
CA VAL A 205 -11.88 28.06 12.59
C VAL A 205 -13.08 28.87 13.08
N ILE A 206 -14.29 28.34 12.88
CA ILE A 206 -15.54 28.97 13.30
C ILE A 206 -15.54 29.11 14.82
N SER A 207 -15.90 30.30 15.32
CA SER A 207 -16.02 30.57 16.74
C SER A 207 -16.93 29.56 17.44
N GLY A 208 -16.44 28.97 18.54
CA GLY A 208 -17.13 27.92 19.27
C GLY A 208 -16.91 26.48 18.77
N LEU A 209 -16.21 26.25 17.65
CA LEU A 209 -15.82 24.91 17.16
C LEU A 209 -14.35 24.55 17.44
N LYS A 210 -13.60 25.47 18.06
CA LYS A 210 -12.20 25.28 18.44
C LYS A 210 -12.00 24.06 19.35
N TRP A 211 -12.93 23.82 20.28
CA TRP A 211 -12.85 22.67 21.19
C TRP A 211 -13.08 21.33 20.47
N ILE A 212 -13.96 21.29 19.46
CA ILE A 212 -14.21 20.10 18.63
C ILE A 212 -12.94 19.69 17.89
N ARG A 213 -12.19 20.64 17.35
CA ARG A 213 -10.89 20.36 16.71
C ARG A 213 -9.84 19.90 17.73
N ARG A 214 -9.82 20.51 18.93
CA ARG A 214 -8.88 20.13 19.99
C ARG A 214 -9.15 18.71 20.51
N SER A 215 -10.43 18.32 20.63
CA SER A 215 -10.82 16.96 21.03
C SER A 215 -10.88 15.97 19.87
N ARG A 216 -10.62 16.41 18.63
CA ARG A 216 -10.76 15.63 17.38
C ARG A 216 -12.16 15.06 17.14
N PHE A 217 -13.18 15.67 17.73
CA PHE A 217 -14.56 15.28 17.45
C PHE A 217 -14.97 15.61 16.01
N ASP A 218 -14.23 16.46 15.30
CA ASP A 218 -14.40 16.66 13.86
C ASP A 218 -14.06 15.42 13.03
N GLU A 219 -13.31 14.47 13.58
CA GLU A 219 -12.90 13.23 12.89
C GLU A 219 -13.92 12.09 13.07
N LEU A 220 -14.97 12.26 13.87
CA LEU A 220 -16.00 11.23 14.09
C LEU A 220 -16.66 10.70 12.79
N PRO A 221 -16.94 11.53 11.76
CA PRO A 221 -17.46 11.03 10.49
C PRO A 221 -16.53 10.05 9.77
N GLN A 222 -15.22 10.01 10.10
CA GLN A 222 -14.28 9.04 9.54
C GLN A 222 -14.62 7.60 9.93
N PHE A 223 -15.40 7.39 11.00
CA PHE A 223 -15.92 6.07 11.34
C PHE A 223 -16.70 5.45 10.17
N TRP A 224 -17.41 6.27 9.39
CA TRP A 224 -18.08 5.83 8.17
C TRP A 224 -17.11 5.43 7.04
N ASN A 225 -15.93 6.07 6.96
CA ASN A 225 -14.87 5.65 6.03
C ASN A 225 -14.30 4.28 6.42
N VAL A 226 -14.16 3.99 7.72
CA VAL A 226 -13.73 2.69 8.21
C VAL A 226 -14.76 1.61 7.90
N VAL A 227 -16.05 1.87 8.16
CA VAL A 227 -17.14 0.93 7.85
C VAL A 227 -17.21 0.62 6.35
N ARG A 228 -16.96 1.61 5.48
CA ARG A 228 -16.87 1.41 4.02
C ARG A 228 -15.57 0.74 3.55
N GLY A 229 -14.62 0.49 4.46
CA GLY A 229 -13.32 -0.12 4.12
C GLY A 229 -12.35 0.81 3.40
N GLU A 230 -12.63 2.12 3.35
CA GLU A 230 -11.75 3.14 2.77
C GLU A 230 -10.60 3.49 3.73
N MET A 231 -10.84 3.37 5.04
CA MET A 231 -9.86 3.60 6.10
C MET A 231 -9.77 2.42 7.06
N SER A 232 -8.72 2.42 7.86
CA SER A 232 -8.40 1.40 8.85
C SER A 232 -7.99 2.11 10.15
N ILE A 233 -8.43 1.60 11.31
CA ILE A 233 -8.25 2.26 12.61
C ILE A 233 -6.79 2.11 13.08
N ILE A 234 -6.21 0.91 12.93
CA ILE A 234 -4.83 0.54 13.30
C ILE A 234 -4.38 -0.54 12.32
#